data_AF-A0A523WL86-F1
#
_entry.id   AF-A0A523WL86-F1
#
_cell.length_a   1.000
_cell.length_b   1.000
_cell.length_c   1.000
_cell.angle_alpha   90.00
_cell.angle_beta   90.00
_cell.angle_gamma   90.00
#
_symmetry.space_group_name_H-M   'P 1'
#
loop_
_entity.id
_entity.type
_entity.pdbx_description
1 polymer ?
#
loop_
_entity_poly.entity_id
_entity_poly.type
_entity_poly.pdbx_seq_one_letter_code
_entity_poly.pdbx_strand_id
1 'polypeptide(L)'
;VPDDFAFNAGWATLGGMVRAVQTENWLAVSGSDHVKMILDDIENSRLRNVDFVEVLACMLGCIGGSLNVENPYVARTNSIKQRARYEDRIKVDDEDIDRKLKEGYYFLENPILPRPTKYFDTDLETSIKRMKERERVYQKLRQTDCGCCGAPTCMAFAEDFVRGEVELTDCIFLAQKGEE
;
A
#
# COMPACT_ATOMS: atom_id res chain seq x y z
N VAL A 1 37.83 -3.56 3.24
CA VAL A 1 36.69 -2.62 3.35
C VAL A 1 37.25 -1.38 4.03
N PRO A 2 37.02 -0.16 3.52
CA PRO A 2 37.48 1.07 4.17
C PRO A 2 37.05 1.14 5.63
N ASP A 3 37.85 1.77 6.50
CA ASP A 3 37.58 1.84 7.94
C ASP A 3 36.33 2.68 8.27
N ASP A 4 35.92 3.56 7.36
CA ASP A 4 34.74 4.43 7.46
C ASP A 4 33.49 3.83 6.80
N PHE A 5 33.56 2.59 6.31
CA PHE A 5 32.42 1.93 5.68
C PHE A 5 31.38 1.49 6.72
N ALA A 6 30.14 1.95 6.55
CA ALA A 6 28.99 1.48 7.31
C ALA A 6 27.90 0.95 6.38
N PHE A 7 27.24 -0.14 6.78
CA PHE A 7 26.14 -0.77 6.06
C PHE A 7 24.84 -0.72 6.87
N ASN A 8 24.01 0.30 6.57
CA ASN A 8 22.75 0.57 7.27
C ASN A 8 21.53 0.30 6.38
N ALA A 9 21.32 -0.97 6.02
CA ALA A 9 20.20 -1.39 5.15
C ALA A 9 18.91 -1.76 5.91
N GLY A 10 18.74 -1.26 7.14
CA GLY A 10 17.61 -1.62 8.01
C GLY A 10 16.26 -1.36 7.34
N TRP A 11 16.08 -0.16 6.75
CA TRP A 11 14.84 0.26 6.11
C TRP A 11 14.35 -0.66 4.97
N ALA A 12 15.27 -1.27 4.24
CA ALA A 12 14.96 -2.08 3.06
C ALA A 12 14.44 -3.48 3.40
N THR A 13 14.44 -3.86 4.68
CA THR A 13 14.13 -5.22 5.14
C THR A 13 13.00 -5.23 6.14
N LEU A 14 12.14 -6.23 6.04
CA LEU A 14 11.07 -6.47 7.02
C LEU A 14 11.62 -6.55 8.45
N GLY A 15 11.02 -5.77 9.35
CA GLY A 15 11.36 -5.68 10.77
C GLY A 15 12.48 -4.68 11.08
N GLY A 16 12.99 -3.99 10.06
CA GLY A 16 14.04 -3.00 10.22
C GLY A 16 13.56 -1.71 10.88
N MET A 17 12.36 -1.25 10.53
CA MET A 17 11.76 -0.06 11.15
C MET A 17 11.39 -0.37 12.60
N VAL A 18 10.73 -1.50 12.84
CA VAL A 18 10.39 -1.97 14.19
C VAL A 18 11.60 -1.95 15.14
N ARG A 19 12.75 -2.48 14.69
CA ARG A 19 13.99 -2.50 15.50
C ARG A 19 14.47 -1.10 15.88
N ALA A 20 14.20 -0.10 15.04
CA ALA A 20 14.55 1.29 15.29
C ALA A 20 13.54 2.00 16.20
N VAL A 21 12.24 1.71 16.10
CA VAL A 21 11.21 2.33 16.95
C VAL A 21 11.24 1.79 18.40
N GLN A 22 11.71 0.55 18.61
CA GLN A 22 11.87 -0.06 19.94
C GLN A 22 10.59 -0.08 20.80
N THR A 23 9.41 -0.24 20.17
CA THR A 23 8.14 -0.45 20.88
C THR A 23 8.02 -1.90 21.35
N GLU A 24 7.17 -2.17 22.35
CA GLU A 24 6.88 -3.55 22.77
C GLU A 24 5.74 -4.18 21.96
N ASN A 25 4.69 -3.41 21.62
CA ASN A 25 3.55 -3.88 20.85
C ASN A 25 3.67 -3.42 19.39
N TRP A 26 4.29 -4.25 18.56
CA TRP A 26 4.39 -3.98 17.14
C TRP A 26 4.06 -5.22 16.31
N LEU A 27 3.75 -4.97 15.04
CA LEU A 27 3.60 -6.00 14.03
C LEU A 27 4.36 -5.59 12.77
N ALA A 28 5.11 -6.53 12.19
CA ALA A 28 5.76 -6.34 10.91
C ALA A 28 5.17 -7.33 9.90
N VAL A 29 4.63 -6.82 8.79
CA VAL A 29 4.01 -7.61 7.73
C VAL A 29 4.54 -7.20 6.37
N SER A 30 4.78 -8.18 5.51
CA SER A 30 5.20 -7.95 4.12
C SER A 30 4.32 -8.74 3.15
N GLY A 31 4.13 -8.20 1.95
CA GLY A 31 3.26 -8.77 0.91
C GLY A 31 1.90 -8.11 0.93
N SER A 32 1.50 -7.52 -0.21
CA SER A 32 0.24 -6.75 -0.32
C SER A 32 -1.00 -7.50 0.18
N ASP A 33 -1.10 -8.81 -0.07
CA ASP A 33 -2.23 -9.63 0.40
C ASP A 33 -2.28 -9.73 1.93
N HIS A 34 -1.12 -9.95 2.56
CA HIS A 34 -1.01 -10.02 4.02
C HIS A 34 -1.19 -8.65 4.66
N VAL A 35 -0.63 -7.59 4.04
CA VAL A 35 -0.83 -6.21 4.48
C VAL A 35 -2.31 -5.87 4.52
N LYS A 36 -3.05 -6.17 3.44
CA LYS A 36 -4.50 -5.96 3.38
C LYS A 36 -5.20 -6.66 4.54
N MET A 37 -4.92 -7.95 4.75
CA MET A 37 -5.53 -8.73 5.82
C MET A 37 -5.28 -8.15 7.22
N ILE A 38 -4.06 -7.70 7.50
CA ILE A 38 -3.71 -7.07 8.78
C ILE A 38 -4.43 -5.75 8.97
N LEU A 39 -4.49 -4.91 7.93
CA LEU A 39 -5.22 -3.65 7.98
C LEU A 39 -6.73 -3.88 8.18
N ASP A 40 -7.31 -4.86 7.48
CA ASP A 40 -8.71 -5.26 7.67
C ASP A 40 -8.97 -5.74 9.12
N ASP A 41 -8.05 -6.50 9.71
CA ASP A 41 -8.17 -6.96 11.10
C ASP A 41 -8.04 -5.82 12.12
N ILE A 42 -7.25 -4.78 11.82
CA ILE A 42 -7.17 -3.56 12.64
C ILE A 42 -8.47 -2.76 12.53
N GLU A 43 -8.97 -2.53 11.31
CA GLU A 43 -10.23 -1.81 11.07
C GLU A 43 -11.42 -2.51 11.75
N ASN A 44 -11.50 -3.84 11.64
CA ASN A 44 -12.54 -4.65 12.28
C ASN A 44 -12.31 -4.86 13.79
N SER A 45 -11.32 -4.19 14.37
CA SER A 45 -10.99 -4.27 15.80
C SER A 45 -10.72 -5.69 16.29
N ARG A 46 -10.20 -6.57 15.42
CA ARG A 46 -9.69 -7.91 15.77
C ARG A 46 -8.27 -7.83 16.32
N LEU A 47 -7.48 -6.87 15.82
CA LEU A 47 -6.15 -6.53 16.33
C LEU A 47 -6.22 -5.17 17.04
N ARG A 48 -6.25 -5.18 18.38
CA ARG A 48 -6.41 -3.97 19.21
C ARG A 48 -5.18 -3.53 19.98
N ASN A 49 -4.23 -4.44 20.20
CA ASN A 49 -3.06 -4.21 21.06
C ASN A 49 -1.79 -4.11 20.20
N VAL A 50 -1.77 -3.16 19.25
CA VAL A 50 -0.61 -2.90 18.40
C VAL A 50 -0.39 -1.40 18.33
N ASP A 51 0.75 -0.92 18.82
CA ASP A 51 1.12 0.49 18.85
C ASP A 51 1.79 0.94 17.54
N PHE A 52 2.42 0.01 16.83
CA PHE A 52 3.12 0.29 15.58
C PHE A 52 3.00 -0.88 14.59
N VAL A 53 2.68 -0.58 13.33
CA VAL A 53 2.63 -1.58 12.26
C VAL A 53 3.58 -1.18 11.15
N GLU A 54 4.58 -2.03 10.91
CA GLU A 54 5.44 -1.97 9.73
C GLU A 54 4.78 -2.76 8.59
N VAL A 55 4.38 -2.06 7.53
CA VAL A 55 3.77 -2.66 6.33
C VAL A 55 4.66 -2.49 5.11
N LEU A 56 4.98 -3.59 4.43
CA LEU A 56 5.80 -3.59 3.22
C LEU A 56 5.06 -4.30 2.07
N ALA A 57 4.96 -3.65 0.91
CA ALA A 57 4.23 -4.23 -0.23
C ALA A 57 4.89 -5.49 -0.79
N CYS A 58 6.21 -5.48 -0.98
CA CYS A 58 6.96 -6.64 -1.47
C CYS A 58 7.24 -7.63 -0.34
N MET A 59 7.16 -8.93 -0.63
CA MET A 59 7.59 -9.98 0.30
C MET A 59 9.03 -9.73 0.77
N LEU A 60 9.30 -9.88 2.06
CA LEU A 60 10.63 -9.63 2.67
C LEU A 60 11.13 -8.16 2.60
N GLY A 61 10.29 -7.22 2.16
CA GLY A 61 10.66 -5.81 1.97
C GLY A 61 11.27 -5.52 0.61
N CYS A 62 11.97 -4.39 0.47
CA CYS A 62 12.59 -3.96 -0.78
C CYS A 62 13.57 -5.00 -1.34
N ILE A 63 14.20 -5.82 -0.49
CA ILE A 63 15.07 -6.92 -0.92
C ILE A 63 14.32 -8.00 -1.74
N GLY A 64 13.02 -8.18 -1.51
CA GLY A 64 12.18 -9.08 -2.33
C GLY A 64 11.39 -8.37 -3.42
N GLY A 65 11.76 -7.14 -3.77
CA GLY A 65 11.14 -6.40 -4.87
C GLY A 65 11.30 -7.10 -6.21
N SER A 66 10.30 -6.96 -7.09
CA SER A 66 10.25 -7.60 -8.41
C SER A 66 11.32 -7.11 -9.39
N LEU A 67 11.95 -5.97 -9.10
CA LEU A 67 13.01 -5.39 -9.92
C LEU A 67 14.42 -5.81 -9.48
N ASN A 68 14.54 -6.65 -8.45
CA ASN A 68 15.83 -7.16 -8.03
C ASN A 68 16.28 -8.30 -8.95
N VAL A 69 17.54 -8.25 -9.38
CA VAL A 69 18.16 -9.27 -10.24
C VAL A 69 18.58 -10.52 -9.48
N GLU A 70 18.82 -10.40 -8.18
CA GLU A 70 19.29 -11.48 -7.31
C GLU A 70 18.11 -12.20 -6.64
N ASN A 71 18.30 -13.48 -6.32
CA ASN A 71 17.33 -14.23 -5.55
C ASN A 71 17.09 -13.56 -4.17
N PRO A 72 15.82 -13.36 -3.76
CA PRO A 72 15.50 -12.58 -2.56
C PRO A 72 16.03 -13.20 -1.27
N TYR A 73 16.12 -14.53 -1.19
CA TYR A 73 16.65 -15.22 -0.01
C TYR A 73 18.18 -15.14 0.07
N VAL A 74 18.86 -15.15 -1.08
CA VAL A 74 20.31 -14.93 -1.18
C VAL A 74 20.64 -13.49 -0.81
N ALA A 75 19.95 -12.52 -1.40
CA ALA A 75 20.11 -11.10 -1.10
C ALA A 75 19.82 -10.80 0.38
N ARG A 76 18.77 -11.39 0.95
CA ARG A 76 18.46 -11.27 2.40
C ARG A 76 19.59 -11.84 3.26
N THR A 77 20.08 -13.03 2.94
CA THR A 77 21.19 -13.66 3.68
C THR A 77 22.44 -12.79 3.63
N ASN A 78 22.77 -12.24 2.47
CA ASN A 78 23.90 -11.34 2.31
C ASN A 78 23.71 -10.05 3.12
N SER A 79 22.54 -9.43 3.06
CA SER A 79 22.22 -8.24 3.86
C SER A 79 22.40 -8.48 5.36
N ILE A 80 21.91 -9.62 5.88
CA ILE A 80 22.11 -10.00 7.30
C ILE A 80 23.60 -10.14 7.64
N LYS A 81 24.38 -10.81 6.78
CA LYS A 81 25.84 -10.98 6.99
C LYS A 81 26.58 -9.64 6.95
N GLN A 82 26.21 -8.74 6.05
CA GLN A 82 26.83 -7.41 5.96
C GLN A 82 26.49 -6.57 7.18
N ARG A 83 25.22 -6.57 7.64
CA ARG A 83 24.83 -5.87 8.87
C ARG A 83 25.57 -6.41 10.09
N ALA A 84 25.68 -7.73 10.24
CA ALA A 84 26.41 -8.31 11.37
C ALA A 84 27.90 -7.90 11.44
N ARG A 85 28.49 -7.46 10.33
CA ARG A 85 29.91 -7.07 10.24
C ARG A 85 30.13 -5.56 10.20
N TYR A 86 29.21 -4.83 9.60
CA TYR A 86 29.41 -3.43 9.20
C TYR A 86 28.22 -2.52 9.56
N GLU A 87 27.22 -3.00 10.30
CA GLU A 87 26.16 -2.13 10.86
C GLU A 87 26.78 -1.26 11.95
N ASP A 88 26.69 0.06 11.77
CA ASP A 88 27.11 1.04 12.76
C ASP A 88 25.99 2.03 13.00
N ARG A 89 25.88 2.53 14.24
CA ARG A 89 24.84 3.47 14.63
C ARG A 89 25.01 4.77 13.85
N ILE A 90 23.96 5.13 13.11
CA ILE A 90 23.87 6.46 12.50
C ILE A 90 23.84 7.48 13.63
N LYS A 91 24.82 8.38 13.65
CA LYS A 91 24.82 9.53 14.55
C LYS A 91 23.80 10.54 14.02
N VAL A 92 22.78 10.80 14.83
CA VAL A 92 21.77 11.81 14.58
C VAL A 92 21.97 12.96 15.56
N ASP A 93 21.65 14.16 15.10
CA ASP A 93 21.67 15.37 15.92
C ASP A 93 20.28 15.55 16.55
N ASP A 94 20.16 15.15 17.82
CA ASP A 94 18.89 15.20 18.55
C ASP A 94 18.37 16.64 18.70
N GLU A 95 19.25 17.64 18.80
CA GLU A 95 18.85 19.05 18.91
C GLU A 95 18.24 19.56 17.60
N ASP A 96 18.81 19.16 16.46
CA ASP A 96 18.26 19.49 15.14
C ASP A 96 16.90 18.82 14.91
N ILE A 97 16.75 17.55 15.31
CA ILE A 97 15.48 16.81 15.23
C ILE A 97 14.41 17.50 16.09
N ASP A 98 14.73 17.82 17.35
CA ASP A 98 13.80 18.49 18.26
C ASP A 98 13.38 19.86 17.75
N ARG A 99 14.31 20.62 17.18
CA ARG A 99 14.02 21.91 16.55
C ARG A 99 13.06 21.72 15.37
N LYS A 100 13.38 20.82 14.44
CA LYS A 100 12.54 20.52 13.27
C LYS A 100 11.15 20.03 13.64
N LEU A 101 11.04 19.22 14.68
CA LEU A 101 9.75 18.75 15.20
C LEU A 101 8.91 19.93 15.73
N LYS A 102 9.50 20.84 16.50
CA LYS A 102 8.81 22.05 17.00
C LYS A 102 8.41 23.01 15.87
N GLU A 103 9.23 23.09 14.82
CA GLU A 103 8.93 23.86 13.60
C GLU A 103 7.88 23.18 12.70
N GLY A 104 7.46 21.96 13.03
CA GLY A 104 6.46 21.21 12.26
C GLY A 104 7.00 20.58 10.97
N TYR A 105 8.32 20.48 10.81
CA TYR A 105 8.97 19.95 9.60
C TYR A 105 8.53 18.51 9.25
N TYR A 106 8.20 17.70 10.25
CA TYR A 106 7.75 16.32 10.07
C TYR A 106 6.23 16.18 9.96
N PHE A 107 5.48 17.29 10.05
CA PHE A 107 4.03 17.26 9.91
C PHE A 107 3.63 17.34 8.44
N LEU A 108 2.50 16.72 8.13
CA LEU A 108 1.94 16.82 6.79
C LEU A 108 1.48 18.25 6.55
N GLU A 109 1.81 18.79 5.37
CA GLU A 109 1.34 20.11 4.93
C GLU A 109 -0.19 20.19 4.88
N ASN A 110 -0.85 19.05 4.61
CA ASN A 110 -2.29 18.94 4.51
C ASN A 110 -2.83 17.88 5.48
N PRO A 111 -4.00 18.10 6.10
CA PRO A 111 -4.61 17.09 6.95
C PRO A 111 -5.02 15.85 6.15
N ILE A 112 -4.86 14.68 6.75
CA ILE A 112 -5.46 13.45 6.23
C ILE A 112 -6.95 13.52 6.55
N LEU A 113 -7.76 13.85 5.55
CA LEU A 113 -9.21 13.88 5.68
C LEU A 113 -9.75 12.43 5.71
N PRO A 114 -10.77 12.13 6.55
CA PRO A 114 -11.42 10.84 6.50
C PRO A 114 -12.00 10.62 5.11
N ARG A 115 -11.73 9.46 4.51
CA ARG A 115 -12.46 9.05 3.30
C ARG A 115 -13.85 8.60 3.74
N PRO A 116 -14.93 9.31 3.36
CA PRO A 116 -16.26 8.83 3.68
C PRO A 116 -16.44 7.43 3.11
N THR A 117 -17.07 6.53 3.87
CA THR A 117 -17.58 5.27 3.32
C THR A 117 -18.49 5.65 2.15
N LYS A 118 -18.03 5.36 0.92
CA LYS A 118 -18.73 5.77 -0.29
C LYS A 118 -20.05 4.99 -0.40
N TYR A 119 -21.14 5.52 0.13
CA TYR A 119 -22.49 5.01 -0.14
C TYR A 119 -22.86 5.32 -1.59
N PHE A 120 -23.59 4.41 -2.25
CA PHE A 120 -24.07 4.64 -3.61
C PHE A 120 -25.08 5.80 -3.66
N ASP A 121 -25.93 5.95 -2.65
CA ASP A 121 -26.84 7.07 -2.47
C ASP A 121 -27.36 7.12 -1.02
N THR A 122 -27.97 8.24 -0.60
CA THR A 122 -28.68 8.30 0.69
C THR A 122 -30.02 7.55 0.68
N ASP A 123 -30.58 7.33 -0.51
CA ASP A 123 -31.82 6.58 -0.73
C ASP A 123 -31.54 5.10 -1.07
N LEU A 124 -32.23 4.20 -0.37
CA LEU A 124 -32.05 2.75 -0.52
C LEU A 124 -32.52 2.28 -1.90
N GLU A 125 -33.62 2.82 -2.42
CA GLU A 125 -34.16 2.40 -3.71
C GLU A 125 -33.19 2.74 -4.84
N THR A 126 -32.65 3.95 -4.82
CA THR A 126 -31.64 4.44 -5.77
C THR A 126 -30.36 3.62 -5.69
N SER A 127 -29.92 3.28 -4.47
CA SER A 127 -28.78 2.40 -4.25
C SER A 127 -28.98 1.01 -4.87
N ILE A 128 -30.16 0.40 -4.67
CA ILE A 128 -30.49 -0.92 -5.26
C ILE A 128 -30.52 -0.84 -6.79
N LYS A 129 -31.08 0.23 -7.37
CA LYS A 129 -31.09 0.46 -8.82
C LYS A 129 -29.67 0.55 -9.38
N ARG A 130 -28.79 1.32 -8.73
CA ARG A 130 -27.37 1.45 -9.13
C ARG A 130 -26.61 0.13 -9.00
N MET A 131 -26.82 -0.65 -7.93
CA MET A 131 -26.21 -1.98 -7.80
C MET A 131 -26.62 -2.93 -8.93
N LYS A 132 -27.90 -2.91 -9.33
CA LYS A 132 -28.37 -3.71 -10.48
C LYS A 132 -27.76 -3.24 -11.79
N GLU A 133 -27.62 -1.94 -11.99
CA GLU A 133 -27.00 -1.41 -13.20
C GLU A 133 -25.50 -1.71 -13.26
N ARG A 134 -24.81 -1.65 -12.12
CA ARG A 134 -23.40 -2.04 -12.00
C ARG A 134 -23.20 -3.47 -12.48
N GLU A 135 -24.05 -4.38 -12.00
CA GLU A 135 -23.99 -5.78 -12.41
C GLU A 135 -24.23 -5.93 -13.92
N ARG A 136 -25.23 -5.22 -14.48
CA ARG A 136 -25.50 -5.25 -15.93
C ARG A 136 -24.31 -4.76 -16.75
N VAL A 137 -23.63 -3.71 -16.32
CA VAL A 137 -22.45 -3.17 -16.98
C VAL A 137 -21.29 -4.15 -16.87
N TYR A 138 -21.04 -4.69 -15.67
CA TYR A 138 -20.01 -5.70 -15.43
C TYR A 138 -20.16 -6.91 -16.36
N GLN A 139 -21.40 -7.41 -16.56
CA GLN A 139 -21.69 -8.51 -17.48
C GLN A 139 -21.40 -8.20 -18.96
N LYS A 140 -21.35 -6.92 -19.36
CA LYS A 140 -20.98 -6.51 -20.72
C LYS A 140 -19.48 -6.40 -20.93
N LEU A 141 -18.69 -6.30 -19.84
CA LEU A 141 -17.23 -6.20 -19.90
C LEU A 141 -16.60 -7.56 -20.18
N ARG A 142 -15.32 -7.56 -20.56
CA ARG A 142 -14.56 -8.80 -20.78
C ARG A 142 -14.27 -9.58 -19.48
N GLN A 143 -14.37 -8.93 -18.32
CA GLN A 143 -14.10 -9.53 -17.00
C GLN A 143 -12.70 -10.16 -16.90
N THR A 144 -11.72 -9.56 -17.59
CA THR A 144 -10.31 -9.99 -17.59
C THR A 144 -9.40 -9.05 -16.80
N ASP A 145 -9.95 -8.04 -16.12
CA ASP A 145 -9.22 -7.07 -15.29
C ASP A 145 -7.95 -6.50 -15.96
N CYS A 146 -8.06 -6.14 -17.25
CA CYS A 146 -6.91 -5.73 -18.07
C CYS A 146 -6.25 -4.40 -17.68
N GLY A 147 -6.93 -3.56 -16.89
CA GLY A 147 -6.43 -2.25 -16.46
C GLY A 147 -6.31 -1.18 -17.57
N CYS A 148 -6.67 -1.47 -18.83
CA CYS A 148 -6.43 -0.55 -19.94
C CYS A 148 -7.19 0.79 -19.86
N CYS A 149 -8.31 0.83 -19.14
CA CYS A 149 -9.08 2.06 -18.89
C CYS A 149 -8.66 2.80 -17.61
N GLY A 150 -7.60 2.35 -16.92
CA GLY A 150 -7.15 2.93 -15.65
C GLY A 150 -7.86 2.38 -14.40
N ALA A 151 -8.98 1.68 -14.55
CA ALA A 151 -9.64 0.99 -13.43
C ALA A 151 -8.89 -0.32 -13.08
N PRO A 152 -8.72 -0.65 -11.78
CA PRO A 152 -7.96 -1.83 -11.34
C PRO A 152 -8.65 -3.16 -11.64
N THR A 153 -9.98 -3.17 -11.76
CA THR A 153 -10.78 -4.34 -12.16
C THR A 153 -11.95 -3.91 -13.04
N CYS A 154 -12.53 -4.83 -13.80
CA CYS A 154 -13.76 -4.60 -14.54
C CYS A 154 -14.94 -4.26 -13.60
N MET A 155 -14.95 -4.83 -12.38
CA MET A 155 -15.97 -4.49 -11.38
C MET A 155 -15.80 -3.05 -10.90
N ALA A 156 -14.56 -2.60 -10.65
CA ALA A 156 -14.28 -1.22 -10.28
C ALA A 156 -14.73 -0.25 -11.38
N PHE A 157 -14.43 -0.54 -12.66
CA PHE A 157 -14.93 0.25 -13.79
C PHE A 157 -16.47 0.34 -13.80
N ALA A 158 -17.17 -0.77 -13.58
CA ALA A 158 -18.62 -0.78 -13.51
C ALA A 158 -19.17 0.06 -12.34
N GLU A 159 -18.47 0.10 -11.21
CA GLU A 159 -18.78 0.96 -10.07
C GLU A 159 -18.59 2.44 -10.39
N ASP A 160 -17.47 2.78 -11.03
CA ASP A 160 -17.16 4.14 -11.45
C ASP A 160 -18.19 4.64 -12.46
N PHE A 161 -18.63 3.79 -13.39
CA PHE A 161 -19.66 4.12 -14.37
C PHE A 161 -21.01 4.43 -13.71
N VAL A 162 -21.51 3.59 -12.80
CA VAL A 162 -22.80 3.86 -12.14
C VAL A 162 -22.77 5.05 -11.20
N ARG A 163 -21.57 5.50 -10.81
CA ARG A 163 -21.34 6.75 -10.08
C ARG A 163 -21.24 7.98 -10.99
N GLY A 164 -21.19 7.78 -12.31
CA GLY A 164 -20.98 8.87 -13.27
C GLY A 164 -19.56 9.44 -13.24
N GLU A 165 -18.58 8.67 -12.74
CA GLU A 165 -17.17 9.06 -12.72
C GLU A 165 -16.48 8.78 -14.07
N VAL A 166 -17.04 7.85 -14.87
CA VAL A 166 -16.54 7.43 -16.18
C VAL A 166 -17.69 7.14 -17.14
N GLU A 167 -17.42 7.15 -18.44
CA GLU A 167 -18.37 6.78 -19.50
C GLU A 167 -18.15 5.32 -19.96
N LEU A 168 -19.17 4.67 -20.55
CA LEU A 168 -19.01 3.29 -21.06
C LEU A 168 -17.93 3.18 -22.14
N THR A 169 -17.74 4.26 -22.91
CA THR A 169 -16.72 4.37 -23.97
C THR A 169 -15.29 4.44 -23.43
N ASP A 170 -15.10 4.71 -22.15
CA ASP A 170 -13.76 4.71 -21.53
C ASP A 170 -13.20 3.30 -21.45
N CYS A 171 -14.05 2.26 -21.51
CA CYS A 171 -13.61 0.91 -21.79
C CYS A 171 -13.29 0.75 -23.27
N ILE A 172 -12.00 0.63 -23.59
CA ILE A 172 -11.49 0.46 -24.96
C ILE A 172 -12.21 -0.65 -25.75
N PHE A 173 -12.64 -1.73 -25.09
CA PHE A 173 -13.29 -2.87 -25.73
C PHE A 173 -14.80 -2.65 -25.96
N LEU A 174 -15.42 -1.75 -25.21
CA LEU A 174 -16.80 -1.33 -25.46
C LEU A 174 -16.85 -0.23 -26.52
N ALA A 175 -15.87 0.68 -26.55
CA ALA A 175 -15.75 1.69 -27.60
C ALA A 175 -15.63 1.05 -29.00
N GLN A 176 -14.78 0.03 -29.15
CA GLN A 176 -14.55 -0.65 -30.42
C GLN A 176 -15.78 -1.41 -30.96
N LYS A 177 -16.73 -1.80 -30.11
CA LYS A 177 -17.96 -2.50 -30.53
C LYS A 177 -19.02 -1.58 -31.13
N GLY A 178 -18.85 -0.26 -31.02
CA GLY A 178 -19.80 0.73 -31.57
C GLY A 178 -19.56 1.06 -33.05
N GLU A 179 -18.49 0.57 -33.66
CA GLU A 179 -18.08 0.88 -35.04
C GLU A 179 -18.36 -0.28 -36.04
N GLU A 180 -19.01 -1.36 -35.62
CA GLU A 180 -19.49 -2.46 -36.48
C GLU A 180 -21.00 -2.43 -36.69
#